data_AF-A0A966TM53-F1
#
_entry.id   AF-A0A966TM53-F1
#
_cell.length_a   1.000
_cell.length_b   1.000
_cell.length_c   1.000
_cell.angle_alpha   90.00
_cell.angle_beta   90.00
_cell.angle_gamma   90.00
#
_symmetry.space_group_name_H-M   'P 1'
#
loop_
_entity.id
_entity.type
_entity.pdbx_description
1 polymer ?
#
loop_
_entity_poly.entity_id
_entity_poly.type
_entity_poly.pdbx_seq_one_letter_code
_entity_poly.pdbx_strand_id
1 'polypeptide(L)'
;LGAMLTAAGIGKFAPHLLAVNTHRPGAHSVIQGAAVIDDHTPLPEHARFQSQRLWRVLIAGAVLWLLPMGLLWAVWGGSNTLLDMGWFFSKAALMTFGGAYAVLPYVYQGAVESFQWLTPHQMIDGLALGESTPGPLIMVVTFVGYVGGHAKPVIDGDWQTLSAVLGALVATWFTFLPSFIFILGGGPLVEMTQHQWRWTAPLSGVTAAVVGVMLQLALFFAYHVWWPQGFSNSLDIWAAVFTLLWTIALFRFKWSVLKVLSSAAAIGLLWQWLGNFA
;
A
#
# COMPACT_ATOMS: atom_id res chain seq x y z
N LEU A 1 14.46 11.32 -9.37
CA LEU A 1 14.90 12.47 -10.20
C LEU A 1 14.05 12.63 -11.46
N GLY A 2 13.90 11.61 -12.31
CA GLY A 2 13.06 11.70 -13.52
C GLY A 2 11.61 12.12 -13.27
N ALA A 3 10.94 11.52 -12.27
CA ALA A 3 9.56 11.89 -11.89
C ALA A 3 9.42 13.32 -11.36
N MET A 4 10.47 13.86 -10.70
CA MET A 4 10.49 15.25 -10.24
C MET A 4 10.66 16.22 -11.41
N LEU A 5 11.47 15.88 -12.41
CA LEU A 5 11.68 16.69 -13.61
C LEU A 5 10.46 16.69 -14.52
N THR A 6 9.75 15.55 -14.64
CA THR A 6 8.49 15.47 -15.38
C THR A 6 7.37 16.21 -14.65
N ALA A 7 7.26 16.08 -13.32
CA ALA A 7 6.31 16.86 -12.53
C ALA A 7 6.58 18.37 -12.61
N ALA A 8 7.85 18.79 -12.54
CA ALA A 8 8.25 20.19 -12.72
C ALA A 8 8.01 20.69 -14.17
N GLY A 9 8.22 19.83 -15.16
CA GLY A 9 7.92 20.11 -16.57
C GLY A 9 6.43 20.32 -16.82
N ILE A 10 5.59 19.42 -16.31
CA ILE A 10 4.12 19.53 -16.42
C ILE A 10 3.64 20.77 -15.64
N GLY A 11 4.22 21.04 -14.47
CA GLY A 11 3.94 22.26 -13.67
C GLY A 11 4.24 23.56 -14.40
N LYS A 12 5.26 23.56 -15.26
CA LYS A 12 5.71 24.75 -16.00
C LYS A 12 5.01 24.92 -17.37
N PHE A 13 4.75 23.83 -18.08
CA PHE A 13 4.23 23.86 -19.46
C PHE A 13 2.73 23.59 -19.57
N ALA A 14 2.12 22.90 -18.60
CA ALA A 14 0.71 22.58 -18.61
C ALA A 14 0.11 22.65 -17.18
N PRO A 15 0.16 23.81 -16.51
CA PRO A 15 -0.37 23.96 -15.15
C PRO A 15 -1.87 23.65 -15.06
N HIS A 16 -2.60 23.73 -16.17
CA HIS A 16 -4.02 23.33 -16.25
C HIS A 16 -4.26 21.82 -16.07
N LEU A 17 -3.26 20.97 -16.32
CA LEU A 17 -3.34 19.52 -16.07
C LEU A 17 -3.08 19.16 -14.59
N LEU A 18 -2.36 20.03 -13.87
CA LEU A 18 -2.08 19.93 -12.43
C LEU A 18 -3.01 20.82 -11.58
N ALA A 19 -3.88 21.58 -12.22
CA ALA A 19 -5.00 22.23 -11.57
C ALA A 19 -5.92 21.13 -11.08
N VAL A 20 -5.64 20.65 -9.86
CA VAL A 20 -6.64 20.03 -9.03
C VAL A 20 -7.79 21.02 -9.02
N ASN A 21 -8.87 20.68 -9.71
CA ASN A 21 -10.17 21.27 -9.41
C ASN A 21 -10.40 20.94 -7.95
N THR A 22 -9.93 21.81 -7.06
CA THR A 22 -10.49 21.92 -5.73
C THR A 22 -11.97 21.94 -6.00
N HIS A 23 -12.70 20.98 -5.41
CA HIS A 23 -14.14 21.04 -5.43
C HIS A 23 -14.50 22.41 -4.86
N ARG A 24 -14.70 23.41 -5.74
CA ARG A 24 -15.62 24.49 -5.47
C ARG A 24 -16.91 23.74 -5.17
N PRO A 25 -17.48 23.84 -3.96
CA PRO A 25 -18.76 23.23 -3.70
C PRO A 25 -19.67 23.72 -4.82
N GLY A 26 -20.05 22.78 -5.70
CA GLY A 26 -20.88 23.09 -6.83
C GLY A 26 -22.12 23.79 -6.31
N ALA A 27 -22.55 24.85 -6.99
CA ALA A 27 -23.79 25.57 -6.73
C ALA A 27 -25.04 24.72 -7.06
N HIS A 28 -24.97 23.42 -6.77
CA HIS A 28 -26.05 22.45 -6.74
C HIS A 28 -26.06 21.83 -5.35
N SER A 29 -26.36 22.65 -4.34
CA SER A 29 -26.97 22.16 -3.11
C SER A 29 -28.35 21.64 -3.49
N VAL A 30 -28.40 20.42 -4.03
CA VAL A 30 -29.57 19.57 -3.87
C VAL A 30 -29.79 19.55 -2.37
N ILE A 31 -30.95 20.05 -1.94
CA ILE A 31 -31.40 20.00 -0.55
C ILE A 31 -31.58 18.50 -0.23
N GLN A 32 -30.48 17.80 0.02
CA GLN A 32 -30.47 16.54 0.72
C GLN A 32 -30.91 16.91 2.13
N GLY A 33 -32.09 16.41 2.54
CA GLY A 33 -32.66 16.71 3.85
C GLY A 33 -31.63 16.54 4.95
N ALA A 34 -31.69 17.40 5.97
CA ALA A 34 -30.74 17.46 7.07
C ALA A 34 -30.39 16.04 7.55
N ALA A 35 -29.17 15.61 7.27
CA ALA A 35 -28.67 14.34 7.75
C ALA A 35 -28.67 14.36 9.29
N VAL A 36 -28.97 13.22 9.91
CA VAL A 36 -28.93 13.08 11.39
C VAL A 36 -27.54 13.42 11.95
N ILE A 37 -26.51 13.30 11.11
CA ILE A 37 -25.14 13.73 11.37
C ILE A 37 -24.76 14.65 10.19
N ASP A 38 -24.61 15.94 10.44
CA ASP A 38 -24.16 16.95 9.50
C ASP A 38 -22.89 17.66 10.02
N ASP A 39 -22.30 18.52 9.19
CA ASP A 39 -21.12 19.33 9.55
C ASP A 39 -21.39 20.34 10.68
N HIS A 40 -22.63 20.48 11.12
CA HIS A 40 -23.08 21.36 12.21
C HIS A 40 -23.44 20.58 13.49
N THR A 41 -23.35 19.26 13.47
CA THR A 41 -23.68 18.41 14.61
C THR A 41 -22.56 18.57 15.65
N PRO A 42 -22.89 18.92 16.90
CA PRO A 42 -21.88 19.19 17.91
C PRO A 42 -21.04 17.94 18.15
N LEU A 43 -19.70 18.12 18.12
CA LEU A 43 -18.76 17.04 18.39
C LEU A 43 -19.13 16.31 19.69
N PRO A 44 -19.43 15.00 19.63
CA PRO A 44 -19.71 14.21 20.82
C PRO A 44 -18.50 14.22 21.76
N GLU A 45 -18.70 14.11 23.08
CA GLU A 45 -17.65 14.38 24.08
C GLU A 45 -16.38 13.56 23.89
N HIS A 46 -16.50 12.32 23.40
CA HIS A 46 -15.36 11.47 23.06
C HIS A 46 -14.57 11.92 21.82
N ALA A 47 -15.15 12.72 20.93
CA ALA A 47 -14.49 13.23 19.72
C ALA A 47 -13.73 14.54 20.00
N ARG A 48 -13.98 15.17 21.15
CA ARG A 48 -13.26 16.37 21.58
C ARG A 48 -11.81 16.02 21.91
N PHE A 49 -10.89 16.86 21.44
CA PHE A 49 -9.49 16.71 21.76
C PHE A 49 -9.26 16.82 23.28
N GLN A 50 -8.71 15.75 23.84
CA GLN A 50 -8.26 15.72 25.23
C GLN A 50 -6.80 15.24 25.23
N SER A 51 -5.88 16.09 25.67
CA SER A 51 -4.45 15.77 25.74
C SER A 51 -4.19 14.48 26.54
N GLN A 52 -4.96 14.25 27.61
CA GLN A 52 -4.88 13.01 28.39
C GLN A 52 -5.26 11.74 27.61
N ARG A 53 -6.17 11.84 26.64
CA ARG A 53 -6.57 10.72 25.78
C ARG A 53 -5.48 10.42 24.77
N LEU A 54 -4.89 11.46 24.17
CA LEU A 54 -3.75 11.34 23.28
C LEU A 54 -2.58 10.62 23.97
N TRP A 55 -2.19 11.06 25.16
CA TRP A 55 -1.13 10.40 25.94
C TRP A 55 -1.46 8.95 26.27
N ARG A 56 -2.71 8.64 26.64
CA ARG A 56 -3.14 7.25 26.87
C ARG A 56 -3.01 6.38 25.62
N VAL A 57 -3.42 6.88 24.45
CA VAL A 57 -3.28 6.17 23.17
C VAL A 57 -1.80 5.98 22.81
N LEU A 58 -0.96 7.00 22.98
CA LEU A 58 0.46 6.92 22.70
C LEU A 58 1.17 5.92 23.63
N ILE A 59 0.87 5.93 24.93
CA ILE A 59 1.44 4.98 25.90
C ILE A 59 0.98 3.56 25.59
N ALA A 60 -0.33 3.35 25.36
CA ALA A 60 -0.85 2.04 24.99
C ALA A 60 -0.21 1.53 23.70
N GLY A 61 -0.10 2.40 22.68
CA GLY A 61 0.59 2.09 21.43
C GLY A 61 2.06 1.73 21.61
N ALA A 62 2.78 2.48 22.44
CA ALA A 62 4.18 2.19 22.75
C ALA A 62 4.34 0.85 23.48
N VAL A 63 3.47 0.53 24.43
CA VAL A 63 3.47 -0.76 25.13
C VAL A 63 3.15 -1.92 24.16
N LEU A 64 2.13 -1.76 23.31
CA LEU A 64 1.75 -2.75 22.30
C LEU A 64 2.80 -2.93 21.19
N TRP A 65 3.72 -1.98 21.05
CA TRP A 65 4.87 -2.09 20.14
C TRP A 65 6.08 -2.72 20.83
N LEU A 66 6.43 -2.24 22.03
CA LEU A 66 7.60 -2.68 22.79
C LEU A 66 7.47 -4.12 23.28
N LEU A 67 6.29 -4.55 23.71
CA LEU A 67 6.09 -5.90 24.23
C LEU A 67 6.34 -6.98 23.16
N PRO A 68 5.73 -6.96 21.96
CA PRO A 68 6.03 -7.94 20.93
C PRO A 68 7.46 -7.82 20.43
N MET A 69 8.00 -6.60 20.25
CA MET A 69 9.37 -6.42 19.79
C MET A 69 10.40 -6.99 20.79
N GLY A 70 10.21 -6.72 22.08
CA GLY A 70 11.02 -7.27 23.16
C GLY A 70 10.91 -8.79 23.26
N LEU A 71 9.71 -9.35 23.05
CA LEU A 71 9.49 -10.79 23.02
C LEU A 71 10.23 -11.45 21.84
N LEU A 72 10.11 -10.88 20.63
CA LEU A 72 10.84 -11.37 19.45
C LEU A 72 12.35 -11.34 19.67
N TRP A 73 12.86 -10.28 20.27
CA TRP A 73 14.27 -10.14 20.62
C TRP A 73 14.72 -11.16 21.68
N ALA A 74 13.90 -11.39 22.71
CA ALA A 74 14.23 -12.29 23.80
C ALA A 74 14.20 -13.78 23.39
N VAL A 75 13.28 -14.17 22.51
CA VAL A 75 13.12 -15.57 22.08
C VAL A 75 14.12 -15.95 20.98
N TRP A 76 14.33 -15.07 20.00
CA TRP A 76 15.12 -15.39 18.79
C TRP A 76 16.38 -14.53 18.61
N GLY A 77 16.72 -13.69 19.59
CA GLY A 77 17.93 -12.88 19.60
C GLY A 77 17.83 -11.61 18.75
N GLY A 78 18.92 -10.84 18.71
CA GLY A 78 18.95 -9.51 18.07
C GLY A 78 19.01 -9.48 16.54
N SER A 79 19.30 -10.61 15.88
CA SER A 79 19.45 -10.71 14.42
C SER A 79 18.56 -11.82 13.87
N ASN A 80 17.25 -11.60 13.91
CA ASN A 80 16.27 -12.55 13.39
C ASN A 80 15.31 -11.90 12.40
N THR A 81 14.79 -12.70 11.47
CA THR A 81 13.94 -12.20 10.37
C THR A 81 12.64 -11.57 10.86
N LEU A 82 12.03 -12.07 11.94
CA LEU A 82 10.79 -11.50 12.49
C LEU A 82 11.03 -10.10 13.08
N LEU A 83 12.18 -9.89 13.73
CA LEU A 83 12.56 -8.60 14.28
C LEU A 83 12.88 -7.60 13.16
N ASP A 84 13.56 -8.04 12.09
CA ASP A 84 13.77 -7.24 10.88
C ASP A 84 12.43 -6.83 10.25
N MET A 85 11.48 -7.76 10.12
CA MET A 85 10.12 -7.49 9.65
C MET A 85 9.42 -6.47 10.54
N GLY A 86 9.44 -6.65 11.86
CA GLY A 86 8.80 -5.73 12.80
C GLY A 86 9.34 -4.30 12.66
N TRP A 87 10.66 -4.14 12.56
CA TRP A 87 11.30 -2.85 12.37
C TRP A 87 10.98 -2.23 11.01
N PHE A 88 11.06 -3.03 9.95
CA PHE A 88 10.79 -2.62 8.59
C PHE A 88 9.35 -2.14 8.39
N PHE A 89 8.37 -2.94 8.81
CA PHE A 89 6.95 -2.60 8.66
C PHE A 89 6.51 -1.45 9.56
N SER A 90 7.12 -1.32 10.75
CA SER A 90 6.91 -0.13 11.60
C SER A 90 7.38 1.15 10.91
N LYS A 91 8.56 1.11 10.28
CA LYS A 91 9.08 2.25 9.51
C LYS A 91 8.21 2.55 8.29
N ALA A 92 7.81 1.51 7.55
CA ALA A 92 6.91 1.64 6.42
C ALA A 92 5.62 2.37 6.83
N ALA A 93 5.01 1.95 7.94
CA ALA A 93 3.77 2.54 8.44
C ALA A 93 3.92 3.99 8.93
N LEU A 94 5.09 4.36 9.49
CA LEU A 94 5.34 5.72 9.98
C LEU A 94 5.78 6.70 8.89
N MET A 95 6.44 6.21 7.84
CA MET A 95 7.10 7.06 6.83
C MET A 95 6.32 7.19 5.53
N THR A 96 5.25 6.42 5.34
CA THR A 96 4.46 6.43 4.10
C THR A 96 3.34 7.44 4.15
N PHE A 97 3.33 8.32 3.16
CA PHE A 97 2.21 9.21 2.82
C PHE A 97 1.72 8.86 1.41
N GLY A 98 0.40 8.88 1.16
CA GLY A 98 -0.16 8.65 -0.19
C GLY A 98 -0.98 7.37 -0.40
N GLY A 99 -1.36 6.67 0.68
CA GLY A 99 -2.22 5.48 0.61
C GLY A 99 -1.45 4.20 0.30
N ALA A 100 -2.17 3.07 0.20
CA ALA A 100 -1.59 1.74 0.13
C ALA A 100 -0.65 1.54 -1.08
N TYR A 101 -0.94 2.13 -2.25
CA TYR A 101 -0.07 2.01 -3.42
C TYR A 101 1.26 2.75 -3.28
N ALA A 102 1.31 3.81 -2.48
CA ALA A 102 2.52 4.60 -2.28
C ALA A 102 3.56 3.84 -1.44
N VAL A 103 3.14 2.89 -0.59
CA VAL A 103 4.06 2.08 0.22
C VAL A 103 4.68 0.94 -0.56
N LEU A 104 4.05 0.49 -1.65
CA LEU A 104 4.47 -0.71 -2.37
C LEU A 104 5.91 -0.63 -2.89
N PRO A 105 6.41 0.48 -3.45
CA PRO A 105 7.82 0.58 -3.85
C PRO A 105 8.77 0.45 -2.66
N TYR A 106 8.40 1.01 -1.51
CA TYR A 106 9.18 0.88 -0.29
C TYR A 106 9.22 -0.57 0.19
N VAL A 107 8.05 -1.24 0.22
CA VAL A 107 7.94 -2.66 0.57
C VAL A 107 8.71 -3.53 -0.42
N TYR A 108 8.63 -3.24 -1.70
CA TYR A 108 9.39 -3.94 -2.74
C TYR A 108 10.91 -3.82 -2.50
N GLN A 109 11.41 -2.59 -2.34
CA GLN A 109 12.83 -2.35 -2.12
C GLN A 109 13.35 -3.02 -0.84
N GLY A 110 12.55 -3.02 0.23
CA GLY A 110 12.89 -3.72 1.45
C GLY A 110 12.81 -5.24 1.30
N ALA A 111 11.62 -5.75 1.00
CA ALA A 111 11.33 -7.18 1.04
C ALA A 111 11.99 -7.98 -0.10
N VAL A 112 12.13 -7.39 -1.29
CA VAL A 112 12.75 -8.06 -2.44
C VAL A 112 14.23 -7.73 -2.50
N GLU A 113 14.62 -6.46 -2.61
CA GLU A 113 16.02 -6.10 -2.89
C GLU A 113 16.93 -6.18 -1.65
N SER A 114 16.48 -5.67 -0.50
CA SER A 114 17.35 -5.53 0.67
C SER A 114 17.37 -6.80 1.53
N PHE A 115 16.20 -7.27 1.93
CA PHE A 115 16.04 -8.40 2.84
C PHE A 115 15.88 -9.73 2.12
N GLN A 116 15.59 -9.74 0.80
CA GLN A 116 15.46 -10.97 0.01
C GLN A 116 14.47 -11.97 0.64
N TRP A 117 13.35 -11.47 1.16
CA TRP A 117 12.24 -12.26 1.68
C TRP A 117 11.40 -12.84 0.55
N LEU A 118 11.24 -12.10 -0.55
CA LEU A 118 10.46 -12.49 -1.72
C LEU A 118 11.30 -12.31 -2.98
N THR A 119 10.98 -13.09 -4.01
CA THR A 119 11.41 -12.80 -5.38
C THR A 119 10.54 -11.69 -6.00
N PRO A 120 11.00 -11.03 -7.08
CA PRO A 120 10.17 -10.04 -7.79
C PRO A 120 8.83 -10.62 -8.27
N HIS A 121 8.83 -11.87 -8.74
CA HIS A 121 7.63 -12.57 -9.21
C HIS A 121 6.65 -12.83 -8.06
N GLN A 122 7.14 -13.31 -6.91
CA GLN A 122 6.30 -13.52 -5.73
C GLN A 122 5.66 -12.21 -5.24
N MET A 123 6.36 -11.09 -5.35
CA MET A 123 5.79 -9.78 -4.98
C MET A 123 4.68 -9.35 -5.95
N ILE A 124 4.82 -9.64 -7.26
CA ILE A 124 3.77 -9.40 -8.26
C ILE A 124 2.55 -10.29 -7.97
N ASP A 125 2.76 -11.57 -7.66
CA ASP A 125 1.69 -12.51 -7.30
C ASP A 125 0.94 -12.04 -6.05
N GLY A 126 1.67 -11.57 -5.03
CA GLY A 126 1.09 -10.99 -3.83
C GLY A 126 0.21 -9.78 -4.11
N LEU A 127 0.63 -8.91 -5.03
CA LEU A 127 -0.18 -7.76 -5.46
C LEU A 127 -1.44 -8.23 -6.21
N ALA A 128 -1.32 -9.19 -7.13
CA ALA A 128 -2.46 -9.73 -7.86
C ALA A 128 -3.50 -10.38 -6.91
N LEU A 129 -3.03 -11.07 -5.86
CA LEU A 129 -3.88 -11.61 -4.80
C LEU A 129 -4.55 -10.48 -3.98
N GLY A 130 -3.81 -9.42 -3.66
CA GLY A 130 -4.34 -8.26 -2.96
C GLY A 130 -5.44 -7.52 -3.73
N GLU A 131 -5.30 -7.41 -5.06
CA GLU A 131 -6.27 -6.75 -5.93
C GLU A 131 -7.49 -7.61 -6.27
N SER A 132 -7.35 -8.94 -6.20
CA SER A 132 -8.45 -9.88 -6.47
C SER A 132 -9.34 -10.14 -5.25
N THR A 133 -8.85 -9.85 -4.04
CA THR A 133 -9.60 -10.02 -2.80
C THR A 133 -10.33 -8.72 -2.42
N PRO A 134 -11.62 -8.78 -2.04
CA PRO A 134 -12.31 -7.59 -1.53
C PRO A 134 -11.73 -7.23 -0.15
N GLY A 135 -10.90 -6.19 -0.10
CA GLY A 135 -10.28 -5.75 1.14
C GLY A 135 -9.30 -4.60 0.96
N PRO A 136 -8.67 -4.13 2.06
CA PRO A 136 -7.64 -3.12 1.99
C PRO A 136 -6.42 -3.66 1.24
N LEU A 137 -6.03 -3.04 0.13
CA LEU A 137 -4.86 -3.44 -0.68
C LEU A 137 -3.59 -3.65 0.17
N ILE A 138 -3.43 -2.84 1.22
CA ILE A 138 -2.30 -2.91 2.14
C ILE A 138 -2.12 -4.31 2.76
N MET A 139 -3.15 -5.17 2.76
CA MET A 139 -3.06 -6.55 3.23
C MET A 139 -2.01 -7.39 2.51
N VAL A 140 -1.51 -6.97 1.34
CA VAL A 140 -0.34 -7.56 0.68
C VAL A 140 0.88 -7.66 1.61
N VAL A 141 1.05 -6.76 2.58
CA VAL A 141 2.16 -6.87 3.56
C VAL A 141 2.07 -8.13 4.41
N THR A 142 0.86 -8.65 4.64
CA THR A 142 0.62 -9.91 5.36
C THR A 142 1.10 -11.09 4.53
N PHE A 143 0.84 -11.07 3.22
CA PHE A 143 1.39 -12.03 2.28
C PHE A 143 2.93 -11.94 2.23
N VAL A 144 3.48 -10.72 2.18
CA VAL A 144 4.93 -10.49 2.21
C VAL A 144 5.55 -11.06 3.49
N GLY A 145 4.92 -10.83 4.65
CA GLY A 145 5.33 -11.41 5.92
C GLY A 145 5.27 -12.94 5.91
N TYR A 146 4.21 -13.52 5.35
CA TYR A 146 4.05 -14.97 5.25
C TYR A 146 5.15 -15.60 4.40
N VAL A 147 5.32 -15.13 3.16
CA VAL A 147 6.32 -15.67 2.23
C VAL A 147 7.72 -15.43 2.76
N GLY A 148 8.00 -14.26 3.34
CA GLY A 148 9.29 -13.97 3.96
C GLY A 148 9.61 -14.85 5.16
N GLY A 149 8.63 -15.10 6.04
CA GLY A 149 8.79 -15.98 7.20
C GLY A 149 8.91 -17.46 6.82
N HIS A 150 8.36 -17.83 5.67
CA HIS A 150 8.56 -19.13 5.04
C HIS A 150 9.94 -19.25 4.39
N ALA A 151 10.39 -18.23 3.66
CA ALA A 151 11.66 -18.22 2.94
C ALA A 151 12.87 -18.13 3.88
N LYS A 152 12.73 -17.39 4.99
CA LYS A 152 13.75 -17.23 6.03
C LYS A 152 13.17 -17.67 7.37
N PRO A 153 13.06 -18.99 7.61
CA PRO A 153 12.45 -19.50 8.81
C PRO A 153 13.29 -19.14 10.05
N VAL A 154 12.60 -18.75 11.11
CA VAL A 154 13.20 -18.45 12.42
C VAL A 154 13.08 -19.64 13.38
N ILE A 155 12.29 -20.65 13.01
CA ILE A 155 12.13 -21.91 13.73
C ILE A 155 12.66 -23.02 12.82
N ASP A 156 13.71 -23.71 13.28
CA ASP A 156 14.31 -24.83 12.54
C ASP A 156 13.43 -26.10 12.62
N GLY A 157 13.33 -26.85 11.53
CA GLY A 157 12.62 -28.13 11.44
C GLY A 157 11.30 -28.09 10.66
N ASP A 158 10.39 -29.04 10.96
CA ASP A 158 9.12 -29.26 10.23
C ASP A 158 8.07 -28.16 10.46
N TRP A 159 8.41 -27.13 11.26
CA TRP A 159 7.55 -26.01 11.64
C TRP A 159 7.75 -24.76 10.77
N GLN A 160 8.24 -24.91 9.54
CA GLN A 160 8.44 -23.81 8.60
C GLN A 160 7.15 -23.00 8.34
N THR A 161 6.00 -23.68 8.33
CA THR A 161 4.69 -23.04 8.22
C THR A 161 4.36 -22.15 9.41
N LEU A 162 4.80 -22.52 10.62
CA LEU A 162 4.63 -21.69 11.81
C LEU A 162 5.44 -20.41 11.70
N SER A 163 6.68 -20.49 11.20
CA SER A 163 7.50 -19.29 10.93
C SER A 163 6.85 -18.37 9.90
N ALA A 164 6.22 -18.94 8.86
CA ALA A 164 5.44 -18.18 7.89
C ALA A 164 4.25 -17.45 8.54
N VAL A 165 3.46 -18.16 9.37
CA VAL A 165 2.33 -17.56 10.09
C VAL A 165 2.80 -16.45 11.04
N LEU A 166 3.91 -16.65 11.76
CA LEU A 166 4.49 -15.61 12.61
C LEU A 166 4.94 -14.39 11.79
N GLY A 167 5.58 -14.59 10.64
CA GLY A 167 5.96 -13.50 9.74
C GLY A 167 4.75 -12.71 9.27
N ALA A 168 3.66 -13.38 8.92
CA ALA A 168 2.39 -12.73 8.56
C ALA A 168 1.84 -11.89 9.71
N LEU A 169 1.75 -12.46 10.92
CA LEU A 169 1.25 -11.77 12.12
C LEU A 169 2.09 -10.55 12.47
N VAL A 170 3.42 -10.67 12.43
CA VAL A 170 4.35 -9.57 12.68
C VAL A 170 4.16 -8.46 11.66
N ALA A 171 4.15 -8.81 10.36
CA ALA A 171 3.95 -7.82 9.30
C ALA A 171 2.60 -7.09 9.47
N THR A 172 1.51 -7.80 9.73
CA THR A 172 0.19 -7.19 9.97
C THR A 172 0.23 -6.29 11.21
N TRP A 173 0.69 -6.80 12.35
CA TRP A 173 0.67 -6.08 13.61
C TRP A 173 1.45 -4.77 13.53
N PHE A 174 2.70 -4.82 13.07
CA PHE A 174 3.56 -3.65 13.00
C PHE A 174 3.20 -2.68 11.87
N THR A 175 2.46 -3.11 10.85
CA THR A 175 1.91 -2.19 9.84
C THR A 175 0.68 -1.44 10.36
N PHE A 176 -0.24 -2.15 11.01
CA PHE A 176 -1.52 -1.57 11.41
C PHE A 176 -1.46 -0.82 12.74
N LEU A 177 -0.58 -1.20 13.67
CA LEU A 177 -0.48 -0.58 14.99
C LEU A 177 -0.21 0.95 14.91
N PRO A 178 0.79 1.44 14.14
CA PRO A 178 0.98 2.89 13.97
C PRO A 178 -0.25 3.58 13.35
N SER A 179 -0.89 2.92 12.39
CA SER A 179 -2.10 3.43 11.74
C SER A 179 -3.25 3.61 12.73
N PHE A 180 -3.48 2.65 13.64
CA PHE A 180 -4.47 2.78 14.70
C PHE A 180 -4.11 3.89 15.69
N ILE A 181 -2.84 4.05 16.05
CA ILE A 181 -2.38 5.14 16.91
C ILE A 181 -2.67 6.50 16.25
N PHE A 182 -2.39 6.63 14.95
CA PHE A 182 -2.66 7.87 14.20
C PHE A 182 -4.15 8.14 14.05
N ILE A 183 -4.98 7.13 13.82
CA ILE A 183 -6.43 7.33 13.69
C ILE A 183 -7.04 7.71 15.06
N LEU A 184 -6.73 6.96 16.11
CA LEU A 184 -7.31 7.17 17.45
C LEU A 184 -6.76 8.43 18.13
N GLY A 185 -5.48 8.74 17.93
CA GLY A 185 -4.83 9.93 18.49
C GLY A 185 -4.99 11.17 17.61
N GLY A 186 -4.88 11.01 16.30
CA GLY A 186 -4.86 12.09 15.32
C GLY A 186 -6.24 12.54 14.83
N GLY A 187 -7.28 11.69 14.88
CA GLY A 187 -8.64 12.06 14.48
C GLY A 187 -9.12 13.40 15.09
N PRO A 188 -9.06 13.57 16.42
CA PRO A 188 -9.45 14.83 17.07
C PRO A 188 -8.57 16.04 16.69
N LEU A 189 -7.29 15.81 16.37
CA LEU A 189 -6.35 16.87 15.94
C LEU A 189 -6.65 17.36 14.52
N VAL A 190 -6.96 16.42 13.62
CA VAL A 190 -7.31 16.72 12.23
C VAL A 190 -8.60 17.52 12.18
N GLU A 191 -9.60 17.14 12.98
CA GLU A 191 -10.90 17.82 13.06
C GLU A 191 -10.77 19.28 13.56
N MET A 192 -9.83 19.55 14.46
CA MET A 192 -9.52 20.92 14.90
C MET A 192 -8.79 21.77 13.83
N THR A 193 -8.13 21.13 12.87
CA THR A 193 -7.23 21.80 11.92
C THR A 193 -7.87 21.96 10.52
N GLN A 194 -9.01 21.31 10.27
CA GLN A 194 -9.67 21.24 8.96
C GLN A 194 -10.01 22.60 8.33
N HIS A 195 -10.14 23.67 9.13
CA HIS A 195 -10.47 25.01 8.65
C HIS A 195 -9.25 25.90 8.36
N GLN A 196 -8.02 25.41 8.52
CA GLN A 196 -6.81 26.20 8.30
C GLN A 196 -6.21 25.98 6.90
N TRP A 197 -6.40 26.96 6.03
CA TRP A 197 -5.92 27.01 4.64
C TRP A 197 -4.38 26.95 4.46
N ARG A 198 -3.59 27.03 5.54
CA ARG A 198 -2.11 26.99 5.47
C ARG A 198 -1.52 25.61 5.18
N TRP A 199 -2.32 24.54 5.25
CA TRP A 199 -1.84 23.16 5.09
C TRP A 199 -1.99 22.59 3.68
N THR A 200 -2.79 23.21 2.80
CA THR A 200 -3.08 22.66 1.46
C THR A 200 -1.89 22.65 0.50
N ALA A 201 -1.01 23.65 0.53
CA ALA A 201 0.11 23.74 -0.41
C ALA A 201 1.16 22.61 -0.22
N PRO A 202 1.64 22.30 1.00
CA PRO A 202 2.50 21.14 1.24
C PRO A 202 1.83 19.81 0.86
N LEU A 203 0.54 19.66 1.17
CA LEU A 203 -0.26 18.46 0.86
C LEU A 203 -0.33 18.18 -0.66
N SER A 204 -0.50 19.22 -1.49
CA SER A 204 -0.45 19.08 -2.95
C SER A 204 0.91 18.59 -3.46
N GLY A 205 2.02 19.08 -2.86
CA GLY A 205 3.37 18.61 -3.18
C GLY A 205 3.56 17.11 -2.91
N VAL A 206 3.02 16.63 -1.78
CA VAL A 206 3.02 15.20 -1.44
C VAL A 206 2.23 14.40 -2.47
N THR A 207 1.04 14.85 -2.88
CA THR A 207 0.26 14.13 -3.89
C THR A 207 0.98 14.00 -5.23
N ALA A 208 1.70 15.04 -5.69
CA ALA A 208 2.48 14.98 -6.92
C ALA A 208 3.65 13.98 -6.82
N ALA A 209 4.33 13.92 -5.66
CA ALA A 209 5.36 12.93 -5.40
C ALA A 209 4.78 11.51 -5.43
N VAL A 210 3.62 11.29 -4.82
CA VAL A 210 2.92 10.00 -4.80
C VAL A 210 2.57 9.53 -6.20
N VAL A 211 2.07 10.41 -7.08
CA VAL A 211 1.81 10.06 -8.49
C VAL A 211 3.11 9.63 -9.20
N GLY A 212 4.22 10.33 -8.96
CA GLY A 212 5.53 9.93 -9.50
C GLY A 212 5.99 8.56 -9.01
N VAL A 213 5.76 8.26 -7.72
CA VAL A 213 6.05 6.96 -7.10
C VAL A 213 5.17 5.85 -7.69
N MET A 214 3.88 6.12 -7.92
CA MET A 214 2.98 5.18 -8.59
C MET A 214 3.41 4.89 -10.04
N LEU A 215 3.82 5.92 -10.79
CA LEU A 215 4.32 5.73 -12.16
C LEU A 215 5.59 4.86 -12.17
N GLN A 216 6.51 5.11 -11.24
CA GLN A 216 7.71 4.29 -11.07
C GLN A 216 7.35 2.82 -10.82
N LEU A 217 6.38 2.57 -9.93
CA LEU A 217 5.91 1.22 -9.62
C LEU A 217 5.28 0.53 -10.85
N ALA A 218 4.47 1.26 -11.61
CA ALA A 218 3.83 0.73 -12.82
C ALA A 218 4.88 0.32 -13.87
N LEU A 219 5.88 1.19 -14.12
CA LEU A 219 6.99 0.88 -15.02
C LEU A 219 7.83 -0.29 -14.53
N PHE A 220 8.05 -0.37 -13.22
CA PHE A 220 8.77 -1.44 -12.57
C PHE A 220 8.08 -2.81 -12.79
N PHE A 221 6.76 -2.88 -12.61
CA PHE A 221 6.00 -4.12 -12.87
C PHE A 221 5.95 -4.45 -14.36
N ALA A 222 5.74 -3.45 -15.22
CA ALA A 222 5.77 -3.66 -16.67
C ALA A 222 7.11 -4.28 -17.11
N TYR A 223 8.23 -3.83 -16.54
CA TYR A 223 9.54 -4.42 -16.80
C TYR A 223 9.62 -5.89 -16.40
N HIS A 224 9.23 -6.24 -15.17
CA HIS A 224 9.30 -7.63 -14.69
C HIS A 224 8.32 -8.56 -15.40
N VAL A 225 7.20 -8.03 -15.90
CA VAL A 225 6.19 -8.79 -16.65
C VAL A 225 6.61 -8.97 -18.11
N TRP A 226 7.16 -7.94 -18.77
CA TRP A 226 7.55 -8.01 -20.18
C TRP A 226 8.92 -8.66 -20.40
N TRP A 227 9.82 -8.58 -19.42
CA TRP A 227 11.15 -9.19 -19.43
C TRP A 227 11.41 -10.00 -18.16
N PRO A 228 10.80 -11.19 -18.01
CA PRO A 228 10.98 -12.03 -16.82
C PRO A 228 12.44 -12.47 -16.60
N GLN A 229 13.25 -12.47 -17.65
CA GLN A 229 14.69 -12.83 -17.62
C GLN A 229 15.62 -11.63 -17.89
N GLY A 230 15.10 -10.40 -17.83
CA GLY A 230 15.85 -9.16 -18.06
C GLY A 230 15.97 -8.73 -19.53
N PHE A 231 16.53 -7.54 -19.74
CA PHE A 231 16.61 -6.88 -21.07
C PHE A 231 17.47 -7.61 -22.10
N SER A 232 18.35 -8.51 -21.66
CA SER A 232 19.18 -9.32 -22.54
C SER A 232 18.41 -10.44 -23.25
N ASN A 233 17.21 -10.77 -22.77
CA ASN A 233 16.35 -11.80 -23.36
C ASN A 233 15.22 -11.20 -24.21
N SER A 234 14.58 -12.05 -25.00
CA SER A 234 13.43 -11.66 -25.83
C SER A 234 12.28 -11.12 -24.99
N LEU A 235 11.67 -10.04 -25.47
CA LEU A 235 10.44 -9.48 -24.93
C LEU A 235 9.33 -10.53 -25.01
N ASP A 236 8.58 -10.72 -23.92
CA ASP A 236 7.38 -11.55 -23.95
C ASP A 236 6.26 -10.78 -24.66
N ILE A 237 6.15 -11.05 -25.96
CA ILE A 237 5.20 -10.39 -26.86
C ILE A 237 3.75 -10.59 -26.36
N TRP A 238 3.44 -11.76 -25.81
CA TRP A 238 2.10 -12.06 -25.30
C TRP A 238 1.78 -11.25 -24.06
N ALA A 239 2.72 -11.14 -23.12
CA ALA A 239 2.57 -10.31 -21.94
C ALA A 239 2.34 -8.83 -22.31
N ALA A 240 3.08 -8.30 -23.28
CA ALA A 240 2.90 -6.93 -23.77
C ALA A 240 1.53 -6.71 -24.44
N VAL A 241 1.09 -7.66 -25.27
CA VAL A 241 -0.24 -7.62 -25.92
C VAL A 241 -1.36 -7.63 -24.88
N PHE A 242 -1.32 -8.52 -23.89
CA PHE A 242 -2.33 -8.56 -22.82
C PHE A 242 -2.33 -7.29 -21.98
N THR A 243 -1.14 -6.74 -21.68
CA THR A 243 -1.03 -5.46 -20.96
C THR A 243 -1.73 -4.33 -21.73
N LEU A 244 -1.52 -4.25 -23.05
CA LEU A 244 -2.17 -3.25 -23.89
C LEU A 244 -3.68 -3.45 -23.96
N LEU A 245 -4.15 -4.68 -24.18
CA LEU A 245 -5.58 -5.00 -24.27
C LEU A 245 -6.33 -4.61 -22.99
N TRP A 246 -5.79 -4.94 -21.82
CA TRP A 246 -6.40 -4.60 -20.52
C TRP A 246 -6.28 -3.13 -20.16
N THR A 247 -5.21 -2.48 -20.57
CA THR A 247 -5.10 -1.01 -20.51
C THR A 247 -6.24 -0.36 -21.31
N ILE A 248 -6.49 -0.81 -22.54
CA ILE A 248 -7.59 -0.30 -23.36
C ILE A 248 -8.95 -0.63 -22.72
N ALA A 249 -9.15 -1.84 -22.19
CA ALA A 249 -10.38 -2.21 -21.48
C ALA A 249 -10.68 -1.28 -20.28
N LEU A 250 -9.65 -0.94 -19.50
CA LEU A 250 -9.78 -0.01 -18.37
C LEU A 250 -10.08 1.42 -18.82
N PHE A 251 -9.28 1.99 -19.72
CA PHE A 251 -9.39 3.40 -20.06
C PHE A 251 -10.52 3.70 -21.06
N ARG A 252 -10.70 2.86 -22.07
CA ARG A 252 -11.66 3.11 -23.16
C ARG A 252 -13.04 2.54 -22.88
N PHE A 253 -13.11 1.37 -22.24
CA PHE A 253 -14.38 0.69 -21.95
C PHE A 253 -14.81 0.81 -20.48
N LYS A 254 -13.99 1.42 -19.62
CA LYS A 254 -14.28 1.66 -18.19
C LYS A 254 -14.68 0.38 -17.46
N TRP A 255 -14.07 -0.74 -17.82
CA TRP A 255 -14.30 -1.99 -17.11
C TRP A 255 -13.82 -1.86 -15.66
N SER A 256 -14.57 -2.43 -14.72
CA SER A 256 -14.12 -2.50 -13.33
C SER A 256 -12.88 -3.39 -13.22
N VAL A 257 -11.95 -3.04 -12.32
CA VAL A 257 -10.71 -3.81 -12.07
C VAL A 257 -11.02 -5.30 -11.88
N LEU A 258 -12.09 -5.62 -11.15
CA LEU A 258 -12.52 -7.00 -10.93
C LEU A 258 -12.83 -7.77 -12.22
N LYS A 259 -13.42 -7.10 -13.24
CA LYS A 259 -13.73 -7.74 -14.53
C LYS A 259 -12.46 -8.03 -15.30
N VAL A 260 -11.51 -7.09 -15.29
CA VAL A 260 -10.22 -7.24 -15.97
C VAL A 260 -9.40 -8.37 -15.34
N LEU A 261 -9.34 -8.43 -14.01
CA LEU A 261 -8.68 -9.52 -13.30
C LEU A 261 -9.37 -10.87 -13.56
N SER A 262 -10.70 -10.91 -13.51
CA SER A 262 -11.45 -12.15 -13.78
C SER A 262 -11.24 -12.65 -15.20
N SER A 263 -11.26 -11.76 -16.20
CA SER A 263 -10.99 -12.14 -17.59
C SER A 263 -9.54 -12.55 -17.80
N ALA A 264 -8.58 -11.85 -17.18
CA ALA A 264 -7.17 -12.22 -17.24
C ALA A 264 -6.93 -13.61 -16.63
N ALA A 265 -7.48 -13.87 -15.46
CA ALA A 265 -7.39 -15.17 -14.78
C ALA A 265 -8.04 -16.29 -15.60
N ALA A 266 -9.21 -16.05 -16.18
CA ALA A 266 -9.88 -17.02 -17.04
C ALA A 266 -9.07 -17.35 -18.31
N ILE A 267 -8.49 -16.33 -18.96
CA ILE A 267 -7.61 -16.54 -20.13
C ILE A 267 -6.34 -17.27 -19.73
N GLY A 268 -5.72 -16.91 -18.60
CA GLY A 268 -4.53 -17.60 -18.09
C GLY A 268 -4.78 -19.07 -17.78
N LEU A 269 -5.91 -19.39 -17.13
CA LEU A 269 -6.32 -20.77 -16.87
C LEU A 269 -6.60 -21.54 -18.16
N LEU A 270 -7.31 -20.94 -19.12
CA LEU A 270 -7.55 -21.55 -20.42
C LEU A 270 -6.25 -21.83 -21.18
N TRP A 271 -5.30 -20.89 -21.14
CA TRP A 271 -3.99 -21.07 -21.75
C TRP A 271 -3.22 -22.21 -21.09
N GLN A 272 -3.15 -22.24 -19.76
CA GLN A 272 -2.46 -23.30 -19.03
C GLN A 272 -3.11 -24.68 -19.28
N TRP A 273 -4.44 -24.72 -19.36
CA TRP A 273 -5.17 -25.93 -19.66
C TRP A 273 -4.87 -26.43 -21.08
N LEU A 274 -4.88 -25.55 -22.08
CA LEU A 274 -4.54 -25.90 -23.47
C LEU A 274 -3.06 -26.29 -23.64
N GLY A 275 -2.15 -25.63 -22.92
CA GLY A 275 -0.72 -25.93 -22.95
C GLY A 275 -0.35 -27.28 -22.33
N ASN A 276 -1.16 -27.83 -21.43
CA ASN A 276 -0.97 -29.18 -20.88
C ASN A 276 -1.40 -30.29 -21.85
N PHE A 277 -2.07 -29.96 -22.96
CA PHE A 277 -2.50 -30.91 -24.00
C PHE A 277 -1.61 -30.91 -25.26
N ALA A 278 -0.62 -30.01 -25.35
CA ALA A 278 0.32 -29.89 -26.46
C ALA A 278 1.73 -30.36 -26.04
#